data_AF-A0A661QPX2-F1
#
_entry.id   AF-A0A661QPX2-F1
#
_cell.length_a   1.000
_cell.length_b   1.000
_cell.length_c   1.000
_cell.angle_alpha   90.00
_cell.angle_beta   90.00
_cell.angle_gamma   90.00
#
_symmetry.space_group_name_H-M   'P 1'
#
loop_
_entity.id
_entity.type
_entity.pdbx_description
1 polymer ?
#
loop_
_entity_poly.entity_id
_entity_poly.type
_entity_poly.pdbx_seq_one_letter_code
_entity_poly.pdbx_strand_id
1 'polypeptide(L)' 'MAILQVALDLINAHRAIEIAKEAIRGGADWLEAGTPLIKSEGM' A
#
# COMPACT_ATOMS: atom_id res chain seq x y z
N MET A 1 -4.90 21.07 7.25
CA MET A 1 -5.37 19.68 7.20
C MET A 1 -4.14 18.80 7.11
N ALA A 2 -4.06 17.69 7.86
CA ALA A 2 -2.98 16.71 7.68
C ALA A 2 -3.38 15.73 6.57
N ILE A 3 -2.41 15.27 5.77
CA ILE A 3 -2.58 14.22 4.77
C ILE A 3 -2.04 12.92 5.38
N LEU A 4 -2.84 11.85 5.36
CA LEU A 4 -2.46 10.51 5.80
C LEU A 4 -1.97 9.70 4.60
N GLN A 5 -0.70 9.29 4.62
CA GLN A 5 -0.11 8.40 3.62
C GLN A 5 0.21 7.03 4.25
N VAL A 6 -0.05 5.96 3.51
CA VAL A 6 0.22 4.58 3.90
C VAL A 6 1.14 3.91 2.88
N ALA A 7 2.29 3.42 3.34
CA ALA A 7 3.23 2.65 2.52
C ALA A 7 2.92 1.15 2.61
N LEU A 8 2.87 0.48 1.46
CA LEU A 8 2.62 -0.94 1.32
C LEU A 8 3.93 -1.70 1.06
N ASP A 9 4.73 -1.86 2.11
CA ASP A 9 6.00 -2.60 2.09
C ASP A 9 5.79 -4.10 2.34
N LEU A 10 5.21 -4.78 1.36
CA LEU A 10 4.93 -6.22 1.40
C LEU A 10 5.54 -6.92 0.18
N ILE A 11 5.68 -8.25 0.20
CA ILE A 11 6.13 -9.04 -0.96
C ILE A 11 4.99 -9.83 -1.62
N ASN A 12 3.75 -9.62 -1.19
CA ASN A 12 2.59 -10.35 -1.67
C ASN A 12 1.54 -9.36 -2.14
N ALA A 13 1.31 -9.28 -3.46
CA ALA A 13 0.35 -8.35 -4.04
C ALA A 13 -1.09 -8.56 -3.54
N HIS A 14 -1.54 -9.79 -3.33
CA HIS A 14 -2.90 -10.04 -2.83
C HIS A 14 -3.11 -9.40 -1.46
N ARG A 15 -2.15 -9.57 -0.55
CA ARG A 15 -2.19 -8.93 0.78
C ARG A 15 -2.02 -7.41 0.69
N ALA A 16 -1.18 -6.91 -0.21
CA ALA A 16 -1.04 -5.47 -0.44
C ALA A 16 -2.36 -4.83 -0.86
N ILE A 17 -3.11 -5.48 -1.75
CA ILE A 17 -4.43 -5.03 -2.22
C ILE A 17 -5.46 -5.06 -1.09
N GLU A 18 -5.46 -6.10 -0.25
CA GLU A 18 -6.34 -6.16 0.93
C GLU A 18 -6.07 -4.97 1.87
N ILE A 19 -4.80 -4.73 2.21
CA ILE A 19 -4.41 -3.64 3.11
C ILE A 19 -4.69 -2.28 2.48
N ALA A 20 -4.46 -2.10 1.19
CA ALA A 20 -4.79 -0.88 0.45
C ALA A 20 -6.27 -0.51 0.58
N LYS A 21 -7.17 -1.49 0.45
CA LYS A 21 -8.63 -1.28 0.58
C LYS A 21 -8.99 -0.86 2.00
N GLU A 22 -8.44 -1.51 3.01
CA GLU A 22 -8.70 -1.16 4.41
C GLU A 22 -8.11 0.20 4.77
N ALA A 23 -6.93 0.56 4.24
CA ALA A 23 -6.31 1.87 4.41
C ALA A 23 -7.19 2.99 3.82
N ILE A 24 -7.72 2.81 2.60
CA ILE A 24 -8.67 3.74 1.99
C ILE A 24 -9.93 3.87 2.85
N ARG A 25 -10.50 2.75 3.31
CA ARG A 25 -11.68 2.76 4.21
C ARG A 25 -11.39 3.45 5.55
N GLY A 26 -10.16 3.37 6.02
CA GLY A 26 -9.67 4.04 7.24
C GLY A 26 -9.35 5.52 7.07
N GLY A 27 -9.46 6.07 5.85
CA GLY A 27 -9.24 7.48 5.58
C GLY A 27 -7.82 7.84 5.14
N ALA A 28 -7.05 6.88 4.60
CA ALA A 28 -5.79 7.21 3.94
C ALA A 28 -6.04 8.05 2.69
N ASP A 29 -5.31 9.16 2.57
CA ASP A 29 -5.35 10.05 1.41
C ASP A 29 -4.46 9.53 0.28
N TRP A 30 -3.31 8.92 0.63
CA TRP A 30 -2.33 8.40 -0.32
C TRP A 30 -1.87 6.98 0.03
N LEU A 31 -1.68 6.18 -1.02
CA LEU A 31 -1.05 4.86 -0.96
C LEU A 31 0.26 4.89 -1.72
N GLU A 32 1.31 4.34 -1.12
CA GLU A 32 2.62 4.16 -1.77
C GLU A 32 2.91 2.66 -1.92
N ALA A 33 3.31 2.23 -3.11
CA ALA A 33 3.82 0.88 -3.33
C ALA A 33 5.29 0.82 -2.92
N GLY A 34 5.58 0.04 -1.88
CA GLY A 34 6.92 -0.13 -1.36
C GLY A 34 7.87 -0.81 -2.35
N THR A 35 9.18 -0.54 -2.22
CA THR A 35 10.21 -1.21 -3.04
C THR A 35 10.14 -2.76 -2.96
N PRO A 36 9.88 -3.38 -1.79
CA PRO A 36 9.71 -4.84 -1.72
C PRO A 36 8.58 -5.37 -2.60
N LEU A 37 7.45 -4.65 -2.67
CA LEU A 37 6.29 -5.03 -3.45
C LEU A 37 6.58 -4.90 -4.94
N ILE A 38 7.18 -3.79 -5.35
CA ILE A 38 7.50 -3.54 -6.75
C ILE A 38 8.48 -4.61 -7.26
N LYS A 39 9.50 -4.98 -6.47
CA LYS A 39 10.45 -6.04 -6.83
C LYS A 39 9.82 -7.43 -6.84
N SER A 40 8.91 -7.75 -5.92
CA SER A 40 8.28 -9.08 -5.88
C SER A 40 7.36 -9.33 -7.07
N GLU A 41 6.77 -8.28 -7.65
CA GLU A 41 5.85 -8.36 -8.79
C GLU A 41 6.54 -8.25 -10.17
N GLY A 42 7.87 -8.38 -10.22
CA GLY A 42 8.62 -8.57 -11.46
C GLY A 42 9.33 -7.34 -12.02
N MET A 43 9.71 -6.37 -11.17
CA MET A 43 10.68 -5.32 -11.51
C MET A 43 12.14 -5.77 -11.34
#